data_AF-X1KB45-F1
#
_entry.id   AF-X1KB45-F1
#
_cell.length_a   1.000
_cell.length_b   1.000
_cell.length_c   1.000
_cell.angle_alpha   90.00
_cell.angle_beta   90.00
_cell.angle_gamma   90.00
#
_symmetry.space_group_name_H-M   'P 1'
#
loop_
_entity.id
_entity.type
_entity.pdbx_description
1 polymer ?
#
loop_
_entity_poly.entity_id
_entity_poly.type
_entity_poly.pdbx_seq_one_letter_code
_entity_poly.pdbx_strand_id
1 'polypeptide(L)'
;TTRRAKKVYGYFNNHYSANAVKNAVELLEMLDAATTEQSASLRKIVEHKAQKGRPRGVQPLEAFKVDDADVSVADHLMRFTDAPRLSRGEKIDDSELTINLSSEDRIQAEIRSYVVDIDLEGRTLRHDCDDWRKGVDRKRMCKHLAKLFLKLPPGQAKQVLGDMWENRESWRFESI
;
A
#
# COMPACT_ATOMS: atom_id res chain seq x y z
N THR A 1 -21.83 -2.72 35.70
CA THR A 1 -21.54 -1.57 36.59
C THR A 1 -20.39 -0.79 36.01
N THR A 2 -20.64 0.27 35.26
CA THR A 2 -19.60 1.07 34.58
C THR A 2 -19.00 2.06 35.58
N ARG A 3 -17.82 1.75 36.10
CA ARG A 3 -17.09 2.57 37.07
C ARG A 3 -16.59 3.84 36.36
N ARG A 4 -17.33 4.95 36.46
CA ARG A 4 -16.88 6.26 35.95
C ARG A 4 -15.83 6.85 36.88
N ALA A 5 -14.74 7.35 36.32
CA ALA A 5 -13.69 8.01 37.08
C ALA A 5 -14.23 9.31 37.71
N LYS A 6 -13.84 9.61 38.96
CA LYS A 6 -14.26 10.83 39.68
C LYS A 6 -13.62 12.10 39.08
N LYS A 7 -12.43 11.97 38.51
CA LYS A 7 -11.68 13.04 37.82
C LYS A 7 -10.86 12.43 36.67
N VAL A 8 -10.74 13.18 35.59
CA VAL A 8 -9.91 12.84 34.43
C VAL A 8 -8.92 13.97 34.22
N TYR A 9 -7.64 13.63 34.04
CA TYR A 9 -6.58 14.59 33.75
C TYR A 9 -6.06 14.32 32.34
N GLY A 10 -6.03 15.36 31.50
CA GLY A 10 -5.44 15.32 30.16
C GLY A 10 -4.14 16.12 30.15
N TYR A 11 -3.05 15.47 29.73
CA TYR A 11 -1.76 16.14 29.54
C TYR A 11 -1.55 16.44 28.07
N PHE A 12 -1.35 17.72 27.74
CA PHE A 12 -1.14 18.18 26.37
C PHE A 12 0.22 18.86 26.27
N ASN A 13 1.10 18.29 25.44
CA ASN A 13 2.43 18.82 25.22
C ASN A 13 2.39 19.99 24.21
N ASN A 14 3.08 21.08 24.52
CA ASN A 14 3.13 22.29 23.71
C ASN A 14 4.39 22.43 22.83
N HIS A 15 5.29 21.44 22.86
CA HIS A 15 6.61 21.49 22.20
C HIS A 15 6.54 21.66 20.67
N TYR A 16 5.45 21.26 20.02
CA TYR A 16 5.27 21.38 18.58
C TYR A 16 4.13 22.36 18.22
N SER A 17 4.48 23.45 17.52
CA SER A 17 3.57 24.45 16.95
C SER A 17 2.53 25.05 17.90
N ALA A 18 2.79 25.04 19.20
CA ALA A 18 1.88 25.53 20.25
C ALA A 18 0.47 24.90 20.22
N ASN A 19 0.36 23.60 19.88
CA ASN A 19 -0.92 22.92 19.64
C ASN A 19 -1.66 22.46 20.90
N ALA A 20 -1.11 22.62 22.10
CA ALA A 20 -1.67 22.03 23.31
C ALA A 20 -3.13 22.47 23.57
N VAL A 21 -3.42 23.76 23.37
CA VAL A 21 -4.77 24.32 23.57
C VAL A 21 -5.76 23.80 22.53
N LYS A 22 -5.35 23.70 21.25
CA LYS A 22 -6.18 23.15 20.18
C LYS A 22 -6.57 21.71 20.50
N ASN A 23 -5.58 20.86 20.80
CA ASN A 23 -5.79 19.44 21.05
C ASN A 23 -6.63 19.21 22.30
N ALA A 24 -6.48 20.05 23.33
CA ALA A 24 -7.28 19.97 24.55
C ALA A 24 -8.76 20.23 24.28
N VAL A 25 -9.07 21.26 23.50
CA VAL A 25 -10.46 21.59 23.16
C VAL A 25 -11.05 20.57 22.19
N GLU A 26 -10.29 20.06 21.21
CA GLU A 26 -10.73 18.98 20.32
C GLU A 26 -11.09 17.72 21.10
N LEU A 27 -10.28 17.33 22.09
CA LEU A 27 -10.61 16.20 22.96
C LEU A 27 -11.90 16.45 23.75
N LEU A 28 -12.10 17.68 24.25
CA LEU A 28 -13.34 18.03 24.97
C LEU A 28 -14.57 17.99 24.06
N GLU A 29 -14.46 18.40 22.78
CA GLU A 29 -15.55 18.27 21.80
C GLU A 29 -15.87 16.79 21.53
N MET A 30 -14.86 15.94 21.36
CA MET A 30 -15.04 14.48 21.18
C MET A 30 -15.70 13.80 22.38
N LEU A 31 -15.59 14.40 23.57
CA LEU A 31 -16.17 13.91 24.82
C LEU A 31 -17.53 14.57 25.16
N ASP A 32 -18.08 15.39 24.25
CA ASP A 32 -19.28 16.20 24.46
C ASP A 32 -19.20 17.08 25.73
N ALA A 33 -17.99 17.51 26.09
CA ALA A 33 -17.67 18.23 27.32
C ALA A 33 -17.13 19.65 27.10
N ALA A 34 -16.99 20.08 25.84
CA ALA A 34 -16.54 21.42 25.48
C ALA A 34 -17.63 22.48 25.74
N THR A 35 -17.23 23.65 26.25
CA THR A 35 -18.15 24.80 26.36
C THR A 35 -18.26 25.57 25.05
N THR A 36 -19.31 26.37 24.90
CA THR A 36 -19.54 27.22 23.73
C THR A 36 -18.35 28.16 23.45
N GLU A 37 -17.77 28.73 24.49
CA GLU A 37 -16.61 29.63 24.40
C GLU A 37 -15.34 28.88 23.95
N GLN A 38 -15.16 27.65 24.42
CA GLN A 38 -14.04 26.79 24.01
C GLN A 38 -14.16 26.42 22.54
N SER A 39 -15.33 25.97 22.07
CA SER A 39 -15.59 25.69 20.66
C SER A 39 -15.42 26.93 19.77
N ALA A 40 -15.87 28.10 20.23
CA ALA A 40 -15.65 29.36 19.51
C ALA A 40 -14.15 29.70 19.40
N SER A 41 -13.37 29.41 20.44
CA SER A 41 -11.92 29.61 20.45
C SER A 41 -11.20 28.63 19.52
N LEU A 42 -11.62 27.37 19.49
CA LEU A 42 -11.09 26.36 18.57
C LEU A 42 -11.33 26.75 17.11
N ARG A 43 -12.53 27.23 16.76
CA ARG A 43 -12.85 27.73 15.41
C ARG A 43 -11.90 28.84 14.97
N LYS A 44 -11.67 29.85 15.82
CA LYS A 44 -10.72 30.94 15.55
C LYS A 44 -9.30 30.41 15.28
N ILE A 45 -8.85 29.42 16.06
CA ILE A 45 -7.52 28.81 15.88
C ILE A 45 -7.43 28.08 14.53
N VAL A 46 -8.46 27.30 14.18
CA VAL A 46 -8.52 26.55 12.92
C VAL A 46 -8.54 27.50 11.72
N GLU A 47 -9.40 28.52 11.75
CA GLU A 47 -9.51 29.53 10.69
C GLU A 47 -8.19 30.28 10.49
N HIS A 48 -7.55 30.75 11.57
CA HIS A 48 -6.26 31.44 11.49
C HIS A 48 -5.16 30.55 10.88
N LYS A 49 -5.17 29.24 11.18
CA LYS A 49 -4.23 28.28 10.59
C LYS A 49 -4.53 27.98 9.13
N ALA A 50 -5.79 27.93 8.74
CA ALA A 50 -6.19 27.75 7.35
C ALA A 50 -5.81 28.97 6.49
N GLN A 51 -5.86 30.17 7.07
CA GLN A 51 -5.43 31.42 6.41
C GLN A 51 -3.91 31.55 6.25
N LYS A 52 -3.12 30.90 7.12
CA LYS A 52 -1.68 30.74 6.88
C LYS A 52 -1.48 29.79 5.70
N GLY A 53 -1.40 30.36 4.50
CA GLY A 53 -1.05 29.63 3.29
C GLY A 53 0.19 28.77 3.52
N ARG A 54 0.16 27.54 3.01
CA ARG A 54 1.31 26.64 3.08
C ARG A 54 2.53 27.32 2.43
N PRO A 55 3.74 27.15 2.97
CA PRO A 55 4.95 27.65 2.33
C PRO A 55 4.98 27.20 0.87
N ARG A 56 5.37 28.10 -0.03
CA ARG A 56 5.44 27.83 -1.47
C ARG A 56 6.31 26.59 -1.71
N GLY A 57 5.74 25.55 -2.31
CA GLY A 57 6.43 24.29 -2.62
C GLY A 57 6.17 23.13 -1.65
N VAL A 58 5.42 23.31 -0.56
CA VAL A 58 5.06 22.21 0.35
C VAL A 58 3.72 21.61 -0.06
N GLN A 59 3.76 20.39 -0.61
CA GLN A 59 2.56 19.63 -0.94
C GLN A 59 2.10 18.76 0.25
N PRO A 60 0.79 18.60 0.47
CA PRO A 60 0.26 17.69 1.48
C PRO A 60 0.57 16.22 1.12
N LEU A 61 0.59 15.32 2.10
CA LEU A 61 0.85 13.89 1.86
C LEU A 61 -0.17 13.30 0.86
N GLU A 62 -1.39 13.81 0.91
CA GLU A 62 -2.50 13.47 0.02
C GLU A 62 -2.23 13.85 -1.44
N ALA A 63 -1.36 14.83 -1.73
CA ALA A 63 -0.99 15.16 -3.09
C ALA A 63 0.03 14.18 -3.69
N PHE A 64 0.60 13.30 -2.88
CA PHE A 64 1.40 12.16 -3.31
C PHE A 64 0.60 10.85 -3.34
N LYS A 65 -0.70 10.88 -3.00
CA LYS A 65 -1.58 9.74 -3.26
C LYS A 65 -1.81 9.69 -4.76
N VAL A 66 -1.10 8.79 -5.42
CA VAL A 66 -1.37 8.42 -6.81
C VAL A 66 -2.59 7.49 -6.77
N ASP A 67 -3.63 7.80 -7.55
CA ASP A 67 -4.72 6.85 -7.77
C ASP A 67 -4.14 5.59 -8.42
N ASP A 68 -4.46 4.39 -7.91
CA ASP A 68 -3.91 3.12 -8.43
C ASP A 68 -4.17 2.92 -9.94
N ALA A 69 -5.14 3.64 -10.51
CA ALA A 69 -5.40 3.70 -11.95
C ALA A 69 -4.21 4.28 -12.76
N ASP A 70 -3.54 5.29 -12.22
CA ASP A 70 -2.41 5.99 -12.86
C ASP A 70 -1.05 5.30 -12.59
N VAL A 71 -1.01 4.36 -11.66
CA VAL A 71 0.19 3.60 -11.28
C VAL A 71 0.46 2.52 -12.33
N SER A 72 1.69 2.46 -12.87
CA SER A 72 2.04 1.47 -13.91
C SER A 72 2.15 0.05 -13.35
N VAL A 73 2.22 -0.97 -14.22
CA VAL A 73 2.49 -2.36 -13.78
C VAL A 73 3.86 -2.46 -13.09
N ALA A 74 4.86 -1.73 -13.58
CA ALA A 74 6.19 -1.66 -13.00
C ALA A 74 6.16 -1.11 -11.56
N ASP A 75 5.36 -0.07 -11.32
CA ASP A 75 5.20 0.52 -9.99
C ASP A 75 4.50 -0.44 -9.00
N HIS A 76 3.50 -1.20 -9.46
CA HIS A 76 2.90 -2.27 -8.65
C HIS A 76 3.92 -3.35 -8.31
N LEU A 77 4.75 -3.75 -9.28
CA LEU A 77 5.82 -4.73 -9.06
C LEU A 77 6.86 -4.25 -8.03
N MET A 78 7.09 -2.94 -7.91
CA MET A 78 8.01 -2.38 -6.90
C MET A 78 7.56 -2.60 -5.45
N ARG A 79 6.30 -2.97 -5.22
CA ARG A 79 5.84 -3.40 -3.90
C ARG A 79 6.33 -4.81 -3.54
N PHE A 80 6.69 -5.62 -4.54
CA PHE A 80 7.07 -7.04 -4.39
C PHE A 80 8.52 -7.34 -4.74
N THR A 81 9.26 -6.39 -5.33
CA THR A 81 10.66 -6.59 -5.73
C THR A 81 11.47 -5.30 -5.63
N ASP A 82 12.72 -5.28 -6.10
CA ASP A 82 13.54 -4.07 -6.17
C ASP A 82 13.93 -3.71 -7.61
N ALA A 83 14.36 -2.46 -7.81
CA ALA A 83 14.71 -1.94 -9.12
C ALA A 83 15.74 -2.82 -9.88
N PRO A 84 16.81 -3.36 -9.24
CA PRO A 84 17.71 -4.29 -9.92
C PRO A 84 17.03 -5.57 -10.40
N ARG A 85 16.07 -6.16 -9.65
CA ARG A 85 15.34 -7.36 -10.10
C ARG A 85 14.34 -7.06 -11.19
N LEU A 86 13.62 -5.95 -11.08
CA LEU A 86 12.67 -5.52 -12.10
C LEU A 86 13.39 -5.25 -13.44
N SER A 87 14.49 -4.50 -13.43
CA SER A 87 15.29 -4.24 -14.62
C SER A 87 15.84 -5.53 -15.25
N ARG A 88 16.19 -6.53 -14.43
CA ARG A 88 16.56 -7.86 -14.95
C ARG A 88 15.38 -8.62 -15.54
N GLY A 89 14.16 -8.42 -15.04
CA GLY A 89 12.94 -8.98 -15.60
C GLY A 89 12.58 -8.36 -16.95
N GLU A 90 12.66 -7.03 -17.08
CA GLU A 90 12.46 -6.30 -18.34
C GLU A 90 13.39 -6.78 -19.46
N LYS A 91 14.63 -7.15 -19.11
CA LYS A 91 15.66 -7.63 -20.04
C LYS A 91 15.51 -9.11 -20.44
N ILE A 92 14.59 -9.86 -19.83
CA ILE A 92 14.29 -11.22 -20.29
C ILE A 92 13.60 -11.09 -21.65
N ASP A 93 14.03 -11.88 -22.63
CA ASP A 93 13.44 -11.82 -23.97
C ASP A 93 11.98 -12.31 -23.95
N ASP A 94 11.13 -11.74 -24.81
CA ASP A 94 9.73 -12.16 -24.93
C ASP A 94 9.61 -13.63 -25.35
N SER A 95 10.55 -14.14 -26.15
CA SER A 95 10.58 -15.54 -26.59
C SER A 95 10.92 -16.54 -25.47
N GLU A 96 11.48 -16.06 -24.36
CA GLU A 96 11.79 -16.90 -23.21
C GLU A 96 10.56 -17.14 -22.32
N LEU A 97 9.45 -16.44 -22.55
CA LEU A 97 8.20 -16.56 -21.80
C LEU A 97 7.07 -17.09 -22.70
N THR A 98 6.47 -18.20 -22.29
CA THR A 98 5.25 -18.75 -22.90
C THR A 98 4.12 -18.70 -21.89
N ILE A 99 3.00 -18.05 -22.24
CA ILE A 99 1.80 -18.03 -21.42
C ILE A 99 0.87 -19.12 -21.96
N ASN A 100 0.74 -20.20 -21.20
CA ASN A 100 -0.06 -21.37 -21.58
C ASN A 100 -1.55 -21.14 -21.31
N LEU A 101 -1.88 -20.47 -20.20
CA LEU A 101 -3.24 -20.14 -19.80
C LEU A 101 -3.27 -18.75 -19.17
N SER A 102 -4.23 -17.92 -19.59
CA SER A 102 -4.56 -16.67 -18.91
C SER A 102 -6.07 -16.53 -18.89
N SER A 103 -6.69 -16.85 -17.75
CA SER A 103 -8.12 -16.69 -17.50
C SER A 103 -8.38 -15.83 -16.26
N GLU A 104 -9.65 -15.65 -15.90
CA GLU A 104 -10.06 -14.93 -14.69
C GLU A 104 -9.74 -15.70 -13.39
N ASP A 105 -9.60 -17.03 -13.48
CA ASP A 105 -9.39 -17.89 -12.31
C ASP A 105 -7.94 -18.38 -12.16
N ARG A 106 -7.20 -18.47 -13.28
CA ARG A 106 -5.85 -19.05 -13.28
C ARG A 106 -4.95 -18.48 -14.36
N ILE A 107 -3.67 -18.33 -14.03
CA ILE A 107 -2.61 -17.97 -14.96
C ILE A 107 -1.52 -19.04 -14.90
N GLN A 108 -1.18 -19.62 -16.05
CA GLN A 108 -0.10 -20.59 -16.17
C GLN A 108 0.88 -20.14 -17.25
N ALA A 109 2.16 -20.15 -16.90
CA ALA A 109 3.22 -19.74 -17.81
C ALA A 109 4.49 -20.56 -17.58
N GLU A 110 5.30 -20.65 -18.61
CA GLU A 110 6.64 -21.20 -18.58
C GLU A 110 7.63 -20.12 -18.98
N ILE A 111 8.72 -20.02 -18.24
CA ILE A 111 9.79 -19.07 -18.51
C ILE A 111 11.13 -19.77 -18.45
N ARG A 112 11.77 -19.94 -19.61
CA ARG A 112 12.93 -20.82 -19.81
C ARG A 112 12.57 -22.27 -19.45
N SER A 113 13.06 -22.75 -18.31
CA SER A 113 12.83 -24.10 -17.78
C SER A 113 12.05 -24.08 -16.47
N TYR A 114 11.46 -22.94 -16.11
CA TYR A 114 10.75 -22.73 -14.86
C TYR A 114 9.26 -22.56 -15.10
N VAL A 115 8.45 -23.07 -14.18
CA VAL A 115 6.98 -23.03 -14.26
C VAL A 115 6.44 -21.95 -13.33
N VAL A 116 5.45 -21.19 -13.78
CA VAL A 116 4.67 -20.26 -12.97
C VAL A 116 3.21 -20.68 -13.01
N ASP A 117 2.60 -20.82 -11.84
CA ASP A 117 1.18 -21.15 -11.67
C ASP A 117 0.57 -20.18 -10.67
N ILE A 118 -0.45 -19.43 -11.10
CA ILE A 118 -1.17 -18.46 -10.27
C ILE A 118 -2.62 -18.90 -10.22
N ASP A 119 -3.04 -19.37 -9.06
CA ASP A 119 -4.43 -19.66 -8.72
C ASP A 119 -5.03 -18.39 -8.10
N LEU A 120 -5.88 -17.69 -8.88
CA LEU A 120 -6.48 -16.42 -8.48
C LEU A 120 -7.62 -16.64 -7.48
N GLU A 121 -8.37 -17.74 -7.62
CA GLU A 121 -9.45 -18.11 -6.70
C GLU A 121 -8.89 -18.57 -5.35
N GLY A 122 -7.91 -19.47 -5.37
CA GLY A 122 -7.23 -19.98 -4.19
C GLY A 122 -6.16 -19.07 -3.62
N ARG A 123 -5.91 -17.90 -4.25
CA ARG A 123 -4.88 -16.91 -3.89
C ARG A 123 -3.51 -17.53 -3.66
N THR A 124 -3.07 -18.35 -4.60
CA THR A 124 -1.81 -19.08 -4.50
C THR A 124 -0.92 -18.77 -5.70
N LEU A 125 0.30 -18.31 -5.43
CA LEU A 125 1.33 -18.07 -6.42
C LEU A 125 2.45 -19.10 -6.24
N ARG A 126 2.69 -19.89 -7.28
CA ARG A 126 3.69 -20.97 -7.32
C ARG A 126 4.72 -20.73 -8.41
N HIS A 127 5.98 -20.97 -8.05
CA HIS A 127 7.11 -20.92 -8.98
C HIS A 127 8.28 -21.77 -8.45
N ASP A 128 9.22 -22.16 -9.30
CA ASP A 128 10.28 -23.12 -8.98
C ASP A 128 11.72 -22.59 -9.13
N CYS A 129 11.90 -21.31 -9.50
CA CYS A 129 13.27 -20.79 -9.65
C CYS A 129 13.98 -20.51 -8.32
N ASP A 130 15.32 -20.52 -8.34
CA ASP A 130 16.14 -20.32 -7.14
C ASP A 130 15.96 -18.95 -6.46
N ASP A 131 15.80 -17.87 -7.22
CA ASP A 131 15.59 -16.52 -6.64
C ASP A 131 14.22 -16.42 -5.94
N TRP A 132 13.22 -17.14 -6.46
CA TRP A 132 11.91 -17.27 -5.84
C TRP A 132 11.96 -18.08 -4.55
N ARG A 133 12.60 -19.26 -4.56
CA ARG A 133 12.77 -20.10 -3.36
C ARG A 133 13.41 -19.32 -2.21
N LYS A 134 14.39 -18.46 -2.50
CA LYS A 134 15.04 -17.57 -1.52
C LYS A 134 14.18 -16.38 -1.08
N GLY A 135 13.12 -16.05 -1.82
CA GLY A 135 12.26 -14.88 -1.62
C GLY A 135 10.86 -15.20 -1.07
N VAL A 136 10.46 -16.47 -1.06
CA VAL A 136 9.09 -16.91 -0.82
C VAL A 136 8.56 -16.47 0.54
N ASP A 137 9.35 -16.64 1.60
CA ASP A 137 8.98 -16.29 2.98
C ASP A 137 8.68 -14.79 3.15
N ARG A 138 9.29 -13.95 2.30
CA ARG A 138 9.12 -12.49 2.31
C ARG A 138 8.09 -12.00 1.30
N LYS A 139 7.41 -12.93 0.59
CA LYS A 139 6.53 -12.64 -0.55
C LYS A 139 7.22 -11.75 -1.60
N ARG A 140 8.52 -12.00 -1.81
CA ARG A 140 9.36 -11.24 -2.76
C ARG A 140 9.35 -11.93 -4.12
N MET A 141 8.96 -11.19 -5.16
CA MET A 141 8.97 -11.67 -6.54
C MET A 141 10.38 -11.66 -7.13
N CYS A 142 10.68 -12.70 -7.91
CA CYS A 142 11.90 -12.80 -8.71
C CYS A 142 11.76 -12.06 -10.05
N LYS A 143 12.84 -12.01 -10.81
CA LYS A 143 12.85 -11.41 -12.17
C LYS A 143 11.88 -12.08 -13.15
N HIS A 144 11.61 -13.38 -12.99
CA HIS A 144 10.73 -14.12 -13.89
C HIS A 144 9.26 -13.71 -13.71
N LEU A 145 8.83 -13.56 -12.46
CA LEU A 145 7.49 -13.05 -12.14
C LEU A 145 7.32 -11.61 -12.61
N ALA A 146 8.36 -10.77 -12.45
CA ALA A 146 8.34 -9.42 -13.01
C ALA A 146 8.13 -9.45 -14.54
N LYS A 147 8.87 -10.31 -15.27
CA LYS A 147 8.69 -10.48 -16.71
C LYS A 147 7.26 -10.93 -17.07
N LEU A 148 6.71 -11.91 -16.36
CA LEU A 148 5.34 -12.38 -16.58
C LEU A 148 4.32 -11.23 -16.46
N PHE A 149 4.34 -10.49 -15.35
CA PHE A 149 3.40 -9.39 -15.12
C PHE A 149 3.57 -8.25 -16.12
N LEU A 150 4.79 -7.97 -16.56
CA LEU A 150 5.04 -6.98 -17.62
C LEU A 150 4.50 -7.42 -18.99
N LYS A 151 4.34 -8.73 -19.22
CA LYS A 151 3.82 -9.27 -20.50
C LYS A 151 2.31 -9.51 -20.50
N LEU A 152 1.70 -9.66 -19.32
CA LEU A 152 0.24 -9.77 -19.18
C LEU A 152 -0.47 -8.50 -19.66
N PRO A 153 -1.75 -8.60 -20.07
CA PRO A 153 -2.57 -7.42 -20.31
C PRO A 153 -2.51 -6.47 -19.09
N PRO A 154 -2.20 -5.16 -19.27
CA PRO A 154 -1.95 -4.26 -18.15
C PRO A 154 -3.09 -4.21 -17.12
N GLY A 155 -4.35 -4.29 -17.58
CA GLY A 155 -5.51 -4.33 -16.68
C GLY A 155 -5.50 -5.56 -15.77
N GLN A 156 -5.28 -6.76 -16.34
CA GLN A 156 -5.20 -8.01 -15.59
C GLN A 156 -4.00 -8.01 -14.64
N ALA A 157 -2.83 -7.55 -15.10
CA ALA A 157 -1.63 -7.48 -14.27
C ALA A 157 -1.84 -6.55 -13.05
N LYS A 158 -2.39 -5.35 -13.26
CA LYS A 158 -2.70 -4.40 -12.18
C LYS A 158 -3.73 -4.99 -11.21
N GLN A 159 -4.80 -5.61 -11.70
CA GLN A 159 -5.82 -6.23 -10.86
C GLN A 159 -5.23 -7.31 -9.94
N VAL A 160 -4.43 -8.22 -10.49
CA VAL A 160 -3.82 -9.32 -9.72
C VAL A 160 -2.80 -8.78 -8.71
N LEU A 161 -1.92 -7.86 -9.12
CA LEU A 161 -0.92 -7.27 -8.22
C LEU A 161 -1.56 -6.41 -7.12
N GLY A 162 -2.67 -5.72 -7.44
CA GLY A 162 -3.49 -4.98 -6.49
C GLY A 162 -4.10 -5.91 -5.44
N ASP A 163 -4.78 -6.97 -5.85
CA ASP A 163 -5.36 -7.95 -4.93
C ASP A 163 -4.27 -8.63 -4.07
N MET A 164 -3.13 -8.99 -4.65
CA MET A 164 -1.97 -9.51 -3.91
C MET A 164 -1.45 -8.53 -2.85
N TRP A 165 -1.55 -7.22 -3.09
CA TRP A 165 -1.06 -6.21 -2.16
C TRP A 165 -2.07 -5.93 -1.04
N GLU A 166 -3.34 -5.74 -1.41
CA GLU A 166 -4.43 -5.48 -0.46
C GLU A 166 -4.69 -6.69 0.43
N ASN A 167 -4.65 -7.89 -0.15
CA ASN A 167 -4.93 -9.15 0.53
C ASN A 167 -3.66 -9.95 0.85
N ARG A 168 -2.54 -9.25 1.05
CA ARG A 168 -1.20 -9.84 1.15
C ARG A 168 -1.11 -11.02 2.09
N GLU A 169 -1.73 -10.96 3.27
CA GLU A 169 -1.69 -12.06 4.25
C GLU A 169 -2.46 -13.31 3.81
N SER A 170 -3.51 -13.16 3.01
CA SER A 170 -4.29 -14.30 2.49
C SER A 170 -3.62 -15.01 1.33
N TRP A 171 -2.72 -14.32 0.61
CA TRP A 171 -1.98 -14.90 -0.50
C TRP A 171 -0.86 -15.83 -0.02
N ARG A 172 -0.86 -17.06 -0.58
CA ARG A 172 0.16 -18.07 -0.35
C ARG A 172 1.19 -18.03 -1.47
N PHE A 173 2.46 -17.89 -1.09
CA PHE A 173 3.59 -17.94 -2.01
C PHE A 173 4.28 -19.28 -1.75
N GLU A 174 4.28 -20.16 -2.75
CA GLU A 174 4.72 -21.55 -2.62
C GLU A 174 5.79 -21.87 -3.67
N SER A 175 6.70 -22.79 -3.33
CA SER A 175 7.63 -23.34 -4.32
C SER A 175 7.07 -24.64 -4.89
N ILE A 176 7.29 -24.87 -6.19
CA ILE A 176 7.07 -26.18 -6.83
C ILE A 176 8.36 -27.01 -6.71
#